data_AF-A0A251QWE9-F1
#
_entry.id   AF-A0A251QWE9-F1
#
_cell.length_a   1.000
_cell.length_b   1.000
_cell.length_c   1.000
_cell.angle_alpha   90.00
_cell.angle_beta   90.00
_cell.angle_gamma   90.00
#
_symmetry.space_group_name_H-M   'P 1'
#
loop_
_entity.id
_entity.type
_entity.pdbx_description
1 polymer ?
#
loop_
_entity_poly.entity_id
_entity_poly.type
_entity_poly.pdbx_seq_one_letter_code
_entity_poly.pdbx_strand_id
1 'polypeptide(L)'
;MKHVGTGFGASYEIGSILGLRVSPTHRRMGIGLKLMNSVEEWLLRKGAQYTFLATEKSNIASTNLFTFKCNYVNLSSLVIFVQPICSPIDDLLPQEIKIEKLHIDQAIFLYKNKLRGKDMYPTDIDVILKEKLSLGTWVCYFKEHGWINLNTEENGKDITSKTQSSWVIFSIWNTCEAYKLHIRKSHPLRSFHATLSHAREKILSCLKLPVRVSMQSTFGFLFLYGIHGEGEKLGELMKSVWNFASRLGQNVKDSKLILTELALCDPLIKHVPKDSNMSCINDVWYAKSLISHADEKDELLLKGQLGNVFVDPREF
;
A
#
# COMPACT_ATOMS: atom_id res chain seq x y z
N MET A 1 13.00 -9.30 -5.03
CA MET A 1 14.09 -8.82 -4.16
C MET A 1 13.99 -7.31 -4.12
N LYS A 2 14.02 -6.71 -2.93
CA LYS A 2 14.04 -5.26 -2.72
C LYS A 2 15.02 -4.90 -1.62
N HIS A 3 15.60 -3.70 -1.72
CA HIS A 3 16.48 -3.13 -0.71
C HIS A 3 15.65 -2.24 0.21
N VAL A 4 15.68 -2.54 1.50
CA VAL A 4 14.86 -1.82 2.48
C VAL A 4 15.75 -1.25 3.57
N GLY A 5 15.60 0.05 3.81
CA GLY A 5 16.22 0.74 4.92
C GLY A 5 15.31 0.72 6.15
N THR A 6 15.92 0.76 7.32
CA THR A 6 15.21 0.97 8.58
C THR A 6 15.56 2.34 9.17
N GLY A 7 14.67 2.89 10.00
CA GLY A 7 14.90 4.18 10.68
C GLY A 7 16.14 4.26 11.59
N PHE A 8 16.91 3.18 11.73
CA PHE A 8 18.15 3.11 12.50
C PHE A 8 19.41 3.04 11.62
N GLY A 9 19.27 3.18 10.30
CA GLY A 9 20.40 3.23 9.37
C GLY A 9 20.89 1.86 8.87
N ALA A 10 20.26 0.76 9.29
CA ALA A 10 20.51 -0.56 8.71
C ALA A 10 19.74 -0.75 7.39
N SER A 11 20.32 -1.49 6.45
CA SER A 11 19.71 -1.85 5.17
C SER A 11 19.73 -3.36 4.96
N TYR A 12 18.62 -3.91 4.48
CA TYR A 12 18.44 -5.35 4.30
C TYR A 12 18.02 -5.70 2.87
N GLU A 13 18.46 -6.86 2.38
CA GLU A 13 17.93 -7.48 1.18
C GLU A 13 16.75 -8.38 1.51
N ILE A 14 15.60 -8.07 0.90
CA ILE A 14 14.33 -8.69 1.27
C ILE A 14 13.66 -9.34 0.05
N GLY A 15 13.22 -10.59 0.22
CA GLY A 15 12.34 -11.29 -0.70
C GLY A 15 10.86 -11.08 -0.39
N SER A 16 10.08 -10.56 -1.33
CA SER A 16 8.62 -10.46 -1.16
C SER A 16 7.90 -11.62 -1.87
N ILE A 17 6.98 -12.28 -1.16
CA ILE A 17 6.08 -13.30 -1.70
C ILE A 17 4.71 -12.65 -1.91
N LEU A 18 4.42 -12.24 -3.15
CA LEU A 18 3.20 -11.48 -3.49
C LEU A 18 1.93 -12.34 -3.54
N GLY A 19 2.07 -13.65 -3.74
CA GLY A 19 0.91 -14.52 -3.84
C GLY A 19 1.25 -15.99 -3.84
N LEU A 20 0.62 -16.73 -2.94
CA LEU A 20 0.67 -18.18 -2.88
C LEU A 20 -0.75 -18.73 -2.96
N ARG A 21 -1.01 -19.62 -3.93
CA ARG A 21 -2.34 -20.23 -4.10
C ARG A 21 -2.23 -21.73 -4.32
N VAL A 22 -3.05 -22.47 -3.60
CA VAL A 22 -3.26 -23.91 -3.81
C VAL A 22 -4.72 -24.13 -4.18
N SER A 23 -4.92 -24.84 -5.30
CA SER A 23 -6.25 -25.21 -5.78
C SER A 23 -7.05 -25.90 -4.66
N PRO A 24 -8.34 -25.56 -4.46
CA PRO A 24 -9.17 -26.17 -3.43
C PRO A 24 -9.12 -27.71 -3.40
N THR A 25 -9.09 -28.35 -4.57
CA THR A 25 -9.05 -29.82 -4.72
C THR A 25 -7.73 -30.45 -4.26
N HIS A 26 -6.69 -29.66 -4.07
CA HIS A 26 -5.34 -30.10 -3.70
C HIS A 26 -4.90 -29.54 -2.33
N ARG A 27 -5.83 -28.93 -1.57
CA ARG A 27 -5.54 -28.42 -0.22
C ARG A 27 -5.37 -29.58 0.75
N ARG A 28 -4.67 -29.30 1.86
CA ARG A 28 -4.38 -30.27 2.95
C ARG A 28 -3.50 -31.46 2.53
N MET A 29 -2.90 -31.43 1.34
CA MET A 29 -1.92 -32.42 0.87
C MET A 29 -0.46 -32.00 1.12
N GLY A 30 -0.21 -31.00 1.98
CA GLY A 30 1.13 -30.47 2.25
C GLY A 30 1.74 -29.59 1.13
N ILE A 31 1.03 -29.38 0.02
CA ILE A 31 1.54 -28.63 -1.15
C ILE A 31 1.92 -27.18 -0.78
N GLY A 32 1.08 -26.48 -0.01
CA GLY A 32 1.37 -25.10 0.39
C GLY A 32 2.68 -24.96 1.18
N LEU A 33 2.96 -25.92 2.07
CA LEU A 33 4.20 -25.97 2.83
C LEU A 33 5.41 -26.25 1.93
N LYS A 34 5.28 -27.22 1.01
CA LYS A 34 6.36 -27.51 0.03
C LYS A 34 6.69 -26.30 -0.84
N LEU A 35 5.66 -25.56 -1.27
CA LEU A 35 5.86 -24.33 -2.05
C LEU A 35 6.58 -23.27 -1.21
N MET A 36 6.17 -23.03 0.03
CA MET A 36 6.83 -22.07 0.91
C MET A 36 8.31 -22.40 1.10
N ASN A 37 8.64 -23.66 1.44
CA ASN A 37 10.03 -24.08 1.61
C ASN A 37 10.85 -23.87 0.32
N SER A 38 10.28 -24.19 -0.84
CA SER A 38 10.95 -24.01 -2.13
C SER A 38 11.22 -22.53 -2.45
N VAL A 39 10.27 -21.65 -2.13
CA VAL A 39 10.41 -20.21 -2.33
C VAL A 39 11.43 -19.62 -1.35
N GLU A 40 11.41 -20.04 -0.09
CA GLU A 40 12.39 -19.62 0.92
C GLU A 40 13.82 -20.00 0.52
N GLU A 41 14.03 -21.26 0.11
CA GLU A 41 15.33 -21.71 -0.41
C GLU A 41 15.77 -20.91 -1.64
N TRP A 42 14.85 -20.61 -2.56
CA TRP A 42 15.15 -19.82 -3.74
C TRP A 42 15.54 -18.38 -3.37
N LEU A 43 14.81 -17.76 -2.45
CA LEU A 43 15.11 -16.40 -1.96
C LEU A 43 16.47 -16.34 -1.27
N LEU A 44 16.76 -17.31 -0.40
CA LEU A 44 18.05 -17.40 0.28
C LEU A 44 19.21 -17.54 -0.73
N ARG A 45 19.07 -18.40 -1.74
CA ARG A 45 20.06 -18.53 -2.84
C ARG A 45 20.22 -17.25 -3.67
N LYS A 46 19.23 -16.36 -3.64
CA LYS A 46 19.27 -15.05 -4.31
C LYS A 46 19.80 -13.92 -3.45
N GLY A 47 20.30 -14.21 -2.24
CA GLY A 47 20.88 -13.22 -1.33
C GLY A 47 19.90 -12.63 -0.33
N ALA A 48 18.63 -13.09 -0.31
CA ALA A 48 17.65 -12.57 0.63
C ALA A 48 18.03 -12.90 2.07
N GLN A 49 18.11 -11.87 2.89
CA GLN A 49 18.34 -11.98 4.32
C GLN A 49 17.02 -12.21 5.05
N TYR A 50 15.97 -11.55 4.57
CA TYR A 50 14.61 -11.68 5.08
C TYR A 50 13.63 -12.02 3.96
N THR A 51 12.52 -12.64 4.34
CA THR A 51 11.36 -12.83 3.46
C THR A 51 10.10 -12.24 4.09
N PHE A 52 9.27 -11.61 3.25
CA PHE A 52 8.01 -11.00 3.61
C PHE A 52 6.86 -11.54 2.79
N LEU A 53 5.69 -11.55 3.43
CA LEU A 53 4.43 -11.84 2.77
C LEU A 53 3.30 -11.11 3.49
N ALA A 54 2.22 -10.88 2.77
CA ALA A 54 0.98 -10.32 3.32
C ALA A 54 -0.15 -11.34 3.18
N THR A 55 -1.09 -11.33 4.13
CA THR A 55 -2.33 -12.09 4.02
C THR A 55 -3.45 -11.43 4.82
N GLU A 56 -4.65 -11.47 4.25
CA GLU A 56 -5.85 -11.01 4.94
C GLU A 56 -5.98 -11.69 6.32
N LYS A 57 -6.25 -10.88 7.35
CA LYS A 57 -6.38 -11.33 8.75
C LYS A 57 -7.40 -12.45 8.95
N SER A 58 -8.44 -12.49 8.11
CA SER A 58 -9.51 -13.50 8.15
C SER A 58 -9.09 -14.86 7.55
N ASN A 59 -7.97 -14.92 6.82
CA ASN A 59 -7.48 -16.12 6.15
C ASN A 59 -6.71 -17.04 7.11
N ILE A 60 -7.46 -17.66 8.04
CA ILE A 60 -6.94 -18.54 9.11
C ILE A 60 -6.03 -19.64 8.54
N ALA A 61 -6.35 -20.17 7.36
CA ALA A 61 -5.56 -21.23 6.74
C ALA A 61 -4.13 -20.76 6.37
N SER A 62 -4.01 -19.53 5.86
CA SER A 62 -2.71 -18.96 5.47
C SER A 62 -1.96 -18.46 6.70
N THR A 63 -2.66 -17.79 7.63
CA THR A 63 -2.10 -17.42 8.93
C THR A 63 -1.48 -18.62 9.64
N ASN A 64 -2.20 -19.74 9.74
CA ASN A 64 -1.69 -20.96 10.40
C ASN A 64 -0.52 -21.60 9.64
N LEU A 65 -0.48 -21.50 8.32
CA LEU A 65 0.66 -21.98 7.53
C LEU A 65 1.89 -21.14 7.87
N PHE A 66 1.78 -19.82 7.82
CA PHE A 66 2.91 -18.93 8.02
C PHE A 66 3.43 -18.97 9.45
N THR A 67 2.55 -18.87 10.45
CA THR A 67 2.96 -18.83 11.86
C THR A 67 3.37 -20.22 12.37
N PHE A 68 2.48 -21.21 12.32
CA PHE A 68 2.70 -22.50 12.99
C PHE A 68 3.53 -23.50 12.18
N LYS A 69 3.63 -23.35 10.85
CA LYS A 69 4.36 -24.32 10.00
C LYS A 69 5.65 -23.74 9.41
N CYS A 70 5.67 -22.45 9.12
CA CYS A 70 6.83 -21.81 8.51
C CYS A 70 7.61 -20.88 9.45
N ASN A 71 7.14 -20.66 10.69
CA ASN A 71 7.78 -19.84 11.72
C ASN A 71 7.94 -18.35 11.34
N TYR A 72 6.96 -17.79 10.64
CA TYR A 72 6.92 -16.34 10.41
C TYR A 72 6.40 -15.61 11.65
N VAL A 73 6.94 -14.42 11.87
CA VAL A 73 6.49 -13.49 12.90
C VAL A 73 5.60 -12.42 12.28
N ASN A 74 4.60 -11.93 13.03
CA ASN A 74 3.79 -10.80 12.61
C ASN A 74 4.65 -9.54 12.66
N LEU A 75 4.85 -8.92 11.50
CA LEU A 75 5.64 -7.70 11.35
C LEU A 75 4.78 -6.45 11.51
N SER A 76 3.61 -6.39 10.89
CA SER A 76 2.73 -5.23 10.95
C SER A 76 1.28 -5.62 10.63
N SER A 77 0.33 -4.87 11.17
CA SER A 77 -1.08 -4.95 10.77
C SER A 77 -1.44 -3.73 9.95
N LEU A 78 -1.97 -3.94 8.76
CA LEU A 78 -2.32 -2.89 7.82
C LEU A 78 -3.79 -2.98 7.41
N VAL A 79 -4.27 -1.91 6.80
CA VAL A 79 -5.61 -1.83 6.22
C VAL A 79 -5.47 -1.34 4.78
N ILE A 80 -5.95 -2.17 3.86
CA ILE A 80 -6.13 -1.78 2.47
C ILE A 80 -7.50 -1.12 2.37
N PHE A 81 -7.51 0.16 2.04
CA PHE A 81 -8.70 0.94 1.72
C PHE A 81 -8.96 0.84 0.23
N VAL A 82 -10.21 0.57 -0.15
CA VAL A 82 -10.64 0.44 -1.53
C VAL A 82 -11.84 1.36 -1.75
N GLN A 83 -11.71 2.32 -2.66
CA GLN A 83 -12.79 3.23 -3.04
C GLN A 83 -13.09 3.06 -4.53
N PRO A 84 -14.34 2.74 -4.91
CA PRO A 84 -14.77 2.77 -6.30
C PRO A 84 -14.70 4.17 -6.88
N ILE A 85 -14.22 4.28 -8.12
CA ILE A 85 -14.31 5.51 -8.91
C ILE A 85 -15.75 5.59 -9.43
N CYS A 86 -16.61 6.26 -8.66
CA CYS A 86 -17.97 6.60 -9.08
C CYS A 86 -17.99 7.93 -9.85
N SER A 87 -18.97 8.08 -10.74
CA SER A 87 -19.27 9.32 -11.48
C SER A 87 -19.83 10.42 -10.55
N PRO A 88 -19.83 11.68 -11.02
CA PRO A 88 -19.00 12.76 -10.48
C PRO A 88 -19.28 13.06 -9.00
N ILE A 89 -18.21 13.31 -8.25
CA ILE A 89 -18.29 13.93 -6.93
C ILE A 89 -18.49 15.42 -7.17
N ASP A 90 -19.69 15.95 -6.90
CA ASP A 90 -20.01 17.38 -6.98
C ASP A 90 -19.32 18.22 -5.88
N ASP A 91 -18.57 17.59 -4.97
CA ASP A 91 -17.74 18.31 -4.01
C ASP A 91 -16.52 18.91 -4.73
N LEU A 92 -16.69 20.14 -5.23
CA LEU A 92 -15.58 21.01 -5.55
C LEU A 92 -14.62 21.05 -4.35
N LEU A 93 -13.32 21.02 -4.65
CA LEU A 93 -12.33 21.25 -3.60
C LEU A 93 -12.66 22.59 -2.91
N PRO A 94 -12.65 22.64 -1.57
CA PRO A 94 -12.78 23.91 -0.87
C PRO A 94 -11.84 24.94 -1.51
N GLN A 95 -12.33 26.16 -1.75
CA GLN A 95 -11.59 27.17 -2.50
C GLN A 95 -10.23 27.50 -1.85
N GLU A 96 -10.06 27.14 -0.58
CA GLU A 96 -8.87 27.29 0.24
C GLU A 96 -7.83 26.17 0.08
N ILE A 97 -8.15 25.02 -0.52
CA ILE A 97 -7.21 23.90 -0.68
C ILE A 97 -6.55 23.94 -2.06
N LYS A 98 -5.25 23.71 -2.11
CA LYS A 98 -4.46 23.60 -3.35
C LYS A 98 -3.78 22.23 -3.41
N ILE A 99 -3.79 21.62 -4.59
CA ILE A 99 -3.05 20.39 -4.89
C ILE A 99 -2.13 20.69 -6.06
N GLU A 100 -0.82 20.59 -5.84
CA GLU A 100 0.20 20.91 -6.83
C GLU A 100 1.05 19.68 -7.14
N LYS A 101 1.35 19.47 -8.43
CA LYS A 101 2.29 18.42 -8.85
C LYS A 101 3.71 18.91 -8.60
N LEU A 102 4.49 18.11 -7.89
CA LEU A 102 5.89 18.43 -7.63
C LEU A 102 6.78 18.09 -8.84
N HIS A 103 7.89 18.82 -8.97
CA HIS A 103 8.99 18.36 -9.81
C HIS A 103 9.58 17.07 -9.23
N ILE A 104 10.04 16.17 -10.10
CA ILE A 104 10.52 14.85 -9.68
C ILE A 104 11.65 14.93 -8.64
N ASP A 105 12.58 15.87 -8.81
CA ASP A 105 13.70 16.06 -7.87
C ASP A 105 13.23 16.57 -6.49
N GLN A 106 12.21 17.43 -6.47
CA GLN A 106 11.60 17.91 -5.22
C GLN A 106 10.87 16.77 -4.49
N ALA A 107 10.15 15.93 -5.23
CA ALA A 107 9.48 14.76 -4.68
C ALA A 107 10.50 13.76 -4.09
N ILE A 108 11.59 13.48 -4.81
CA ILE A 108 12.68 12.61 -4.35
C ILE A 108 13.28 13.16 -3.06
N PHE A 109 13.63 14.45 -3.03
CA PHE A 109 14.21 15.09 -1.85
C PHE A 109 13.27 14.98 -0.64
N LEU A 110 12.00 15.33 -0.81
CA LEU A 110 10.98 15.26 0.23
C LEU A 110 10.81 13.85 0.80
N TYR A 111 10.66 12.86 -0.08
CA TYR A 111 10.54 11.49 0.37
C TYR A 111 11.80 10.99 1.04
N LYS A 112 13.00 11.26 0.51
CA LYS A 112 14.26 10.84 1.17
C LYS A 112 14.41 11.45 2.56
N ASN A 113 13.95 12.70 2.76
CA ASN A 113 13.97 13.33 4.08
C ASN A 113 12.93 12.70 5.04
N LYS A 114 11.68 12.55 4.59
CA LYS A 114 10.57 12.09 5.45
C LYS A 114 10.55 10.57 5.69
N LEU A 115 11.03 9.76 4.73
CA LEU A 115 11.05 8.31 4.85
C LEU A 115 12.07 7.81 5.89
N ARG A 116 13.11 8.59 6.21
CA ARG A 116 14.07 8.23 7.28
C ARG A 116 13.40 8.05 8.65
N GLY A 117 12.27 8.69 8.89
CA GLY A 117 11.48 8.53 10.12
C GLY A 117 10.55 7.31 10.11
N LYS A 118 10.46 6.54 9.02
CA LYS A 118 9.67 5.31 8.95
C LYS A 118 10.45 4.12 9.49
N ASP A 119 9.72 3.15 10.05
CA ASP A 119 10.30 1.90 10.56
C ASP A 119 10.95 1.09 9.44
N MET A 120 10.31 1.09 8.26
CA MET A 120 10.80 0.47 7.04
C MET A 120 10.44 1.31 5.82
N TYR A 121 11.40 1.50 4.93
CA TYR A 121 11.23 2.28 3.70
C TYR A 121 12.15 1.80 2.57
N PRO A 122 11.76 1.95 1.29
CA PRO A 122 12.61 1.60 0.16
C PRO A 122 13.84 2.51 0.11
N THR A 123 15.02 1.94 -0.08
CA THR A 123 16.25 2.75 -0.26
C THR A 123 16.32 3.40 -1.65
N ASP A 124 15.51 2.92 -2.59
CA ASP A 124 15.50 3.27 -4.00
C ASP A 124 14.23 4.07 -4.39
N ILE A 125 13.73 4.92 -3.50
CA ILE A 125 12.51 5.71 -3.75
C ILE A 125 12.59 6.55 -5.04
N ASP A 126 13.77 7.01 -5.44
CA ASP A 126 13.94 7.72 -6.71
C ASP A 126 13.69 6.84 -7.93
N VAL A 127 13.97 5.54 -7.86
CA VAL A 127 13.63 4.58 -8.91
C VAL A 127 12.11 4.41 -8.98
N ILE A 128 11.45 4.24 -7.83
CA ILE A 128 9.99 4.12 -7.74
C ILE A 128 9.30 5.34 -8.35
N LEU A 129 9.74 6.55 -7.99
CA LEU A 129 9.10 7.78 -8.46
C LEU A 129 9.31 8.06 -9.95
N LYS A 130 10.43 7.61 -10.52
CA LYS A 130 10.78 7.75 -11.95
C LYS A 130 10.15 6.67 -12.83
N GLU A 131 9.60 5.62 -12.24
CA GLU A 131 9.01 4.52 -12.99
C GLU A 131 7.79 4.99 -13.81
N LYS A 132 7.57 4.41 -14.99
CA LYS A 132 6.51 4.85 -15.90
C LYS A 132 5.11 4.74 -15.27
N LEU A 133 4.92 3.76 -14.39
CA LEU A 133 3.65 3.53 -13.70
C LEU A 133 3.39 4.56 -12.60
N SER A 134 4.40 5.32 -12.16
CA SER A 134 4.24 6.44 -11.24
C SER A 134 3.70 7.66 -12.01
N LEU A 135 2.44 8.02 -11.80
CA LEU A 135 1.80 9.16 -12.46
C LEU A 135 2.36 10.52 -11.98
N GLY A 136 2.94 10.50 -10.78
CA GLY A 136 3.61 11.64 -10.17
C GLY A 136 3.39 11.71 -8.67
N THR A 137 3.87 12.82 -8.11
CA THR A 137 3.75 13.17 -6.68
C THR A 137 3.13 14.55 -6.57
N TRP A 138 2.23 14.70 -5.60
CA TRP A 138 1.53 15.95 -5.34
C TRP A 138 1.64 16.34 -3.87
N VAL A 139 1.54 17.64 -3.60
CA VAL A 139 1.35 18.18 -2.26
C VAL A 139 0.00 18.88 -2.20
N CYS A 140 -0.78 18.54 -1.18
CA CYS A 140 -2.08 19.10 -0.84
C CYS A 140 -1.93 19.98 0.41
N TYR A 141 -2.34 21.24 0.36
CA TYR A 141 -2.18 22.19 1.46
C TYR A 141 -3.20 23.34 1.39
N PHE A 142 -3.32 24.12 2.48
CA PHE A 142 -4.19 25.30 2.53
C PHE A 142 -3.49 26.55 1.96
N LYS A 143 -4.15 27.25 1.03
CA LYS A 143 -3.64 28.44 0.32
C LYS A 143 -3.23 29.57 1.26
N GLU A 144 -4.02 29.84 2.29
CA GLU A 144 -3.81 30.97 3.21
C GLU A 144 -2.45 30.95 3.89
N HIS A 145 -1.92 29.75 4.16
CA HIS A 145 -0.71 29.59 4.92
C HIS A 145 0.52 29.33 4.03
N GLY A 146 0.28 29.07 2.73
CA GLY A 146 1.30 28.70 1.76
C GLY A 146 1.93 27.34 2.05
N TRP A 147 2.45 26.68 1.01
CA TRP A 147 3.39 25.58 1.20
C TRP A 147 4.77 26.21 1.39
N ILE A 148 5.41 25.98 2.54
CA ILE A 148 6.74 26.53 2.82
C ILE A 148 7.71 25.92 1.80
N ASN A 149 8.20 26.76 0.89
CA ASN A 149 9.22 26.39 -0.09
C ASN A 149 10.43 25.79 0.64
N LEU A 150 10.76 24.53 0.31
CA LEU A 150 11.97 23.81 0.75
C LEU A 150 13.28 24.41 0.18
N ASN A 151 13.28 25.68 -0.19
CA ASN A 151 14.42 26.40 -0.77
C ASN A 151 14.95 27.52 0.14
N THR A 152 14.66 27.51 1.45
CA THR A 152 15.13 28.60 2.33
C THR A 152 15.97 28.07 3.49
N GLU A 153 17.17 27.59 3.19
CA GLU A 153 18.27 27.54 4.18
C GLU A 153 19.14 28.81 4.17
N GLU A 154 18.76 29.87 3.45
CA GLU A 154 19.67 31.02 3.28
C GLU A 154 19.48 32.21 4.21
N ASN A 155 18.48 32.30 5.08
CA ASN A 155 18.40 33.46 5.98
C ASN A 155 17.86 33.11 7.36
N GLY A 156 18.80 32.85 8.28
CA GLY A 156 18.57 32.74 9.72
C GLY A 156 18.02 34.03 10.32
N LYS A 157 16.69 34.18 10.28
CA LYS A 157 15.97 35.12 11.13
C LYS A 157 14.75 34.42 11.73
N ASP A 158 14.65 34.56 13.06
CA ASP A 158 13.55 34.16 13.93
C ASP A 158 12.19 34.12 13.22
N ILE A 159 11.64 32.92 13.06
CA ILE A 159 10.22 32.73 12.78
C ILE A 159 9.58 32.23 14.07
N THR A 160 9.12 33.19 14.86
CA THR A 160 8.15 32.96 15.93
C THR A 160 6.96 32.18 15.38
N SER A 161 6.83 30.92 15.80
CA SER A 161 5.59 30.11 15.92
C SER A 161 4.41 30.46 15.00
N LYS A 162 4.61 30.57 13.68
CA LYS A 162 3.48 30.44 12.75
C LYS A 162 3.06 28.98 12.77
N THR A 163 1.86 28.70 13.27
CA THR A 163 1.23 27.38 13.23
C THR A 163 1.50 26.77 11.86
N GLN A 164 2.29 25.70 11.81
CA GLN A 164 2.67 25.09 10.55
C GLN A 164 1.39 24.72 9.81
N SER A 165 1.25 25.24 8.59
CA SER A 165 0.14 24.93 7.70
C SER A 165 -0.01 23.42 7.58
N SER A 166 -1.24 22.91 7.69
CA SER A 166 -1.45 21.47 7.44
C SER A 166 -1.14 21.15 5.97
N TRP A 167 -0.50 20.02 5.74
CA TRP A 167 -0.11 19.57 4.40
C TRP A 167 -0.09 18.04 4.30
N VAL A 168 -0.27 17.53 3.08
CA VAL A 168 -0.18 16.10 2.75
C VAL A 168 0.58 15.94 1.44
N ILE A 169 1.63 15.12 1.42
CA ILE A 169 2.27 14.61 0.21
C ILE A 169 1.76 13.21 -0.10
N PHE A 170 1.57 12.90 -1.37
CA PHE A 170 1.17 11.57 -1.83
C PHE A 170 1.61 11.36 -3.28
N SER A 171 1.78 10.11 -3.66
CA SER A 171 2.07 9.71 -5.03
C SER A 171 1.02 8.71 -5.52
N ILE A 172 0.84 8.64 -6.85
CA ILE A 172 -0.16 7.76 -7.46
C ILE A 172 0.51 6.81 -8.44
N TRP A 173 0.26 5.52 -8.26
CA TRP A 173 0.72 4.44 -9.12
C TRP A 173 -0.44 3.90 -9.98
N ASN A 174 -0.19 3.68 -11.27
CA ASN A 174 -1.18 3.22 -12.23
C ASN A 174 -1.03 1.71 -12.50
N THR A 175 -1.87 0.88 -11.88
CA THR A 175 -1.84 -0.57 -12.14
C THR A 175 -2.54 -0.95 -13.45
N CYS A 176 -3.36 -0.05 -14.02
CA CYS A 176 -4.12 -0.33 -15.24
C CYS A 176 -3.23 -0.58 -16.47
N GLU A 177 -2.00 -0.05 -16.46
CA GLU A 177 -0.99 -0.32 -17.49
C GLU A 177 -0.17 -1.59 -17.22
N ALA A 178 -0.05 -2.01 -15.96
CA ALA A 178 0.74 -3.18 -15.57
C ALA A 178 -0.02 -4.49 -15.81
N TYR A 179 -1.26 -4.57 -15.35
CA TYR A 179 -2.14 -5.72 -15.56
C TYR A 179 -3.60 -5.30 -15.45
N LYS A 180 -4.48 -6.16 -15.99
CA LYS A 180 -5.92 -5.93 -15.89
C LYS A 180 -6.58 -7.10 -15.20
N LEU A 181 -7.31 -6.79 -14.14
CA LEU A 181 -8.12 -7.76 -13.42
C LEU A 181 -9.35 -8.06 -14.26
N HIS A 182 -9.62 -9.35 -14.45
CA HIS A 182 -10.83 -9.81 -15.10
C HIS A 182 -11.52 -10.87 -14.25
N ILE A 183 -12.71 -10.54 -13.76
CA ILE A 183 -13.53 -11.50 -13.04
C ILE A 183 -14.41 -12.21 -14.07
N ARG A 184 -13.99 -13.40 -14.51
CA ARG A 184 -14.81 -14.23 -15.40
C ARG A 184 -16.05 -14.71 -14.64
N LYS A 185 -17.23 -14.55 -15.27
CA LYS A 185 -18.44 -15.26 -14.84
C LYS A 185 -18.17 -16.76 -14.96
N SER A 186 -18.46 -17.52 -13.91
CA SER A 186 -18.63 -18.97 -14.07
C SER A 186 -19.79 -19.18 -15.04
N HIS A 187 -19.56 -19.79 -16.20
CA HIS A 187 -20.65 -20.20 -17.09
C HIS A 187 -21.62 -21.09 -16.30
N PRO A 188 -22.95 -20.95 -16.48
CA PRO A 188 -23.91 -21.84 -15.85
C PRO A 188 -23.91 -23.18 -16.60
N LEU A 189 -22.85 -23.97 -16.42
CA LEU A 189 -22.85 -25.36 -16.86
C LEU A 189 -23.68 -26.18 -15.87
N ARG A 190 -24.69 -26.83 -16.42
CA ARG A 190 -25.89 -27.36 -15.76
C ARG A 190 -25.69 -28.55 -14.82
N SER A 191 -24.48 -28.87 -14.32
CA SER A 191 -24.38 -30.03 -13.40
C SER A 191 -23.21 -30.17 -12.43
N PHE A 192 -22.34 -29.19 -12.17
CA PHE A 192 -21.29 -29.40 -11.16
C PHE A 192 -20.97 -28.14 -10.31
N HIS A 193 -21.34 -28.26 -9.02
CA HIS A 193 -20.88 -27.53 -7.83
C HIS A 193 -21.22 -26.04 -7.65
N ALA A 194 -22.10 -25.79 -6.68
CA ALA A 194 -22.32 -24.52 -5.95
C ALA A 194 -21.04 -23.93 -5.30
N THR A 195 -19.90 -24.60 -5.42
CA THR A 195 -18.61 -24.18 -4.86
C THR A 195 -17.92 -23.08 -5.69
N LEU A 196 -18.26 -22.91 -6.97
CA LEU A 196 -17.60 -21.93 -7.84
C LEU A 196 -18.20 -20.51 -7.72
N SER A 197 -19.49 -20.39 -7.42
CA SER A 197 -20.12 -19.10 -7.07
C SER A 197 -19.50 -18.48 -5.81
N HIS A 198 -19.10 -19.31 -4.84
CA HIS A 198 -18.39 -18.86 -3.65
C HIS A 198 -17.00 -18.27 -3.92
N ALA A 199 -16.34 -18.59 -5.05
CA ALA A 199 -15.07 -17.96 -5.40
C ALA A 199 -15.26 -16.51 -5.85
N ARG A 200 -16.34 -16.23 -6.59
CA ARG A 200 -16.75 -14.86 -6.96
C ARG A 200 -17.21 -14.08 -5.73
N GLU A 201 -18.05 -14.68 -4.89
CA GLU A 201 -18.45 -14.06 -3.63
C GLU A 201 -17.25 -13.79 -2.74
N LYS A 202 -16.25 -14.69 -2.66
CA LYS A 202 -15.03 -14.45 -1.88
C LYS A 202 -14.15 -13.36 -2.46
N ILE A 203 -13.98 -13.26 -3.78
CA ILE A 203 -13.16 -12.18 -4.38
C ILE A 203 -13.88 -10.83 -4.25
N LEU A 204 -15.20 -10.79 -4.46
CA LEU A 204 -16.02 -9.58 -4.28
C LEU A 204 -16.24 -9.23 -2.79
N SER A 205 -16.25 -10.22 -1.89
CA SER A 205 -16.35 -10.02 -0.44
C SER A 205 -15.00 -9.67 0.19
N CYS A 206 -13.87 -10.17 -0.36
CA CYS A 206 -12.54 -9.72 0.03
C CYS A 206 -12.41 -8.23 -0.31
N LEU A 207 -12.83 -7.80 -1.49
CA LEU A 207 -12.80 -6.39 -1.89
C LEU A 207 -14.00 -5.56 -1.38
N LYS A 208 -15.01 -6.20 -0.76
CA LYS A 208 -16.34 -5.65 -0.36
C LYS A 208 -16.89 -4.55 -1.28
N LEU A 209 -16.76 -4.68 -2.60
CA LEU A 209 -17.17 -3.60 -3.50
C LEU A 209 -18.69 -3.42 -3.50
N PRO A 210 -19.19 -2.18 -3.59
CA PRO A 210 -20.59 -1.95 -3.88
C PRO A 210 -20.94 -2.53 -5.26
N VAL A 211 -22.13 -3.14 -5.33
CA VAL A 211 -22.71 -3.84 -6.50
C VAL A 211 -22.73 -2.98 -7.77
N ARG A 212 -22.57 -1.66 -7.66
CA ARG A 212 -22.64 -0.68 -8.75
C ARG A 212 -21.42 -0.66 -9.69
N VAL A 213 -20.29 -1.28 -9.34
CA VAL A 213 -19.16 -1.40 -10.29
C VAL A 213 -19.49 -2.52 -11.28
N SER A 214 -19.83 -2.16 -12.51
CA SER A 214 -19.98 -3.12 -13.62
C SER A 214 -18.64 -3.81 -13.89
N MET A 215 -18.39 -4.95 -13.23
CA MET A 215 -17.18 -5.76 -13.39
C MET A 215 -17.25 -6.71 -14.59
N GLN A 216 -17.98 -6.33 -15.64
CA GLN A 216 -18.11 -7.14 -16.85
C GLN A 216 -16.91 -6.98 -17.79
N SER A 217 -16.11 -5.93 -17.60
CA SER A 217 -14.87 -5.66 -18.36
C SER A 217 -13.63 -5.84 -17.48
N THR A 218 -12.46 -5.97 -18.14
CA THR A 218 -11.15 -5.81 -17.50
C THR A 218 -11.07 -4.46 -16.77
N PHE A 219 -10.56 -4.45 -15.54
CA PHE A 219 -10.37 -3.22 -14.77
C PHE A 219 -9.02 -3.21 -14.04
N GLY A 220 -8.50 -2.02 -13.80
CA GLY A 220 -7.34 -1.77 -12.94
C GLY A 220 -7.69 -0.76 -11.84
N PHE A 221 -6.67 -0.29 -11.14
CA PHE A 221 -6.81 0.68 -10.07
C PHE A 221 -5.67 1.69 -10.03
N LEU A 222 -5.92 2.80 -9.34
CA LEU A 222 -4.88 3.73 -8.93
C LEU A 222 -4.50 3.43 -7.48
N PHE A 223 -3.23 3.24 -7.20
CA PHE A 223 -2.73 3.00 -5.86
C PHE A 223 -2.07 4.28 -5.33
N LEU A 224 -2.65 4.88 -4.28
CA LEU A 224 -2.03 5.99 -3.56
C LEU A 224 -1.00 5.42 -2.60
N TYR A 225 0.24 5.86 -2.76
CA TYR A 225 1.37 5.40 -1.98
C TYR A 225 2.20 6.57 -1.48
N GLY A 226 3.06 6.29 -0.49
CA GLY A 226 3.89 7.31 0.13
C GLY A 226 3.07 8.47 0.71
N ILE A 227 1.90 8.19 1.27
CA ILE A 227 1.11 9.23 1.93
C ILE A 227 1.85 9.64 3.20
N HIS A 228 2.03 10.95 3.38
CA HIS A 228 2.57 11.54 4.60
C HIS A 228 1.99 12.94 4.77
N GLY A 229 1.80 13.39 5.99
CA GLY A 229 1.25 14.71 6.25
C GLY A 229 1.45 15.14 7.69
N GLU A 230 1.51 16.45 7.89
CA GLU A 230 1.70 17.09 9.20
C GLU A 230 0.70 18.24 9.34
N GLY A 231 0.33 18.56 10.59
CA GLY A 231 -0.63 19.62 10.94
C GLY A 231 -1.96 19.11 11.49
N GLU A 232 -2.82 20.04 11.87
CA GLU A 232 -4.07 19.75 12.60
C GLU A 232 -5.25 19.40 11.68
N LYS A 233 -5.31 20.01 10.48
CA LYS A 233 -6.44 19.89 9.53
C LYS A 233 -6.22 18.80 8.47
N LEU A 234 -5.60 17.68 8.86
CA LEU A 234 -5.26 16.58 7.93
C LEU A 234 -6.50 15.87 7.35
N GLY A 235 -7.62 15.83 8.07
CA GLY A 235 -8.85 15.20 7.59
C GLY A 235 -9.42 15.84 6.32
N GLU A 236 -9.44 17.17 6.26
CA GLU A 236 -9.92 17.93 5.09
C GLU A 236 -9.00 17.76 3.88
N LEU A 237 -7.69 17.75 4.12
CA LEU A 237 -6.69 17.51 3.07
C LEU A 237 -6.79 16.08 2.54
N MET A 238 -6.95 15.08 3.41
CA MET A 238 -7.12 13.68 2.99
C MET A 238 -8.41 13.48 2.18
N LYS A 239 -9.53 14.12 2.54
CA LYS A 239 -10.74 14.13 1.70
C LYS A 239 -10.44 14.71 0.31
N SER A 240 -9.69 15.81 0.26
CA SER A 240 -9.28 16.45 -0.99
C SER A 240 -8.36 15.57 -1.85
N VAL A 241 -7.44 14.83 -1.22
CA VAL A 241 -6.55 13.87 -1.88
C VAL A 241 -7.34 12.72 -2.53
N TRP A 242 -8.32 12.14 -1.83
CA TRP A 242 -9.18 11.09 -2.39
C TRP A 242 -10.03 11.61 -3.55
N ASN A 243 -10.63 12.80 -3.41
CA ASN A 243 -11.39 13.44 -4.49
C ASN A 243 -10.51 13.76 -5.71
N PHE A 244 -9.26 14.16 -5.49
CA PHE A 244 -8.29 14.36 -6.56
C PHE A 244 -7.95 13.05 -7.27
N ALA A 245 -7.64 11.99 -6.52
CA ALA A 245 -7.36 10.68 -7.10
C ALA A 245 -8.55 10.10 -7.88
N SER A 246 -9.79 10.32 -7.39
CA SER A 246 -11.03 9.89 -8.06
C SER A 246 -11.19 10.58 -9.41
N ARG A 247 -11.02 11.90 -9.46
CA ARG A 247 -11.05 12.67 -10.71
C ARG A 247 -9.92 12.28 -11.66
N LEU A 248 -8.71 12.04 -11.14
CA LEU A 248 -7.60 11.55 -11.96
C LEU A 248 -7.93 10.17 -12.57
N GLY A 249 -8.47 9.26 -11.76
CA GLY A 249 -8.85 7.91 -12.16
C GLY A 249 -9.94 7.87 -13.21
N GLN A 250 -10.88 8.82 -13.22
CA GLN A 250 -11.87 8.96 -14.30
C GLN A 250 -11.23 9.18 -15.68
N ASN A 251 -10.06 9.81 -15.72
CA ASN A 251 -9.31 10.06 -16.96
C ASN A 251 -8.37 8.90 -17.34
N VAL A 252 -8.18 7.92 -16.45
CA VAL A 252 -7.31 6.75 -16.71
C VAL A 252 -8.15 5.61 -17.27
N LYS A 253 -7.79 5.14 -18.47
CA LYS A 253 -8.48 4.04 -19.14
C LYS A 253 -8.50 2.79 -18.26
N ASP A 254 -9.67 2.16 -18.18
CA ASP A 254 -9.93 0.92 -17.41
C ASP A 254 -9.72 1.06 -15.89
N SER A 255 -9.43 2.25 -15.36
CA SER A 255 -9.38 2.49 -13.92
C SER A 255 -10.77 2.52 -13.33
N LYS A 256 -11.00 1.71 -12.29
CA LYS A 256 -12.31 1.61 -11.60
C LYS A 256 -12.22 1.76 -10.10
N LEU A 257 -11.02 1.73 -9.54
CA LEU A 257 -10.80 1.71 -8.11
C LEU A 257 -9.61 2.60 -7.72
N ILE A 258 -9.68 3.07 -6.50
CA ILE A 258 -8.60 3.73 -5.79
C ILE A 258 -8.27 2.89 -4.58
N LEU A 259 -6.99 2.54 -4.45
CA LEU A 259 -6.48 1.78 -3.33
C LEU A 259 -5.44 2.60 -2.57
N THR A 260 -5.38 2.39 -1.27
CA THR A 260 -4.19 2.72 -0.47
C THR A 260 -4.08 1.70 0.64
N GLU A 261 -2.87 1.46 1.11
CA GLU A 261 -2.62 0.59 2.26
C GLU A 261 -1.86 1.37 3.32
N LEU A 262 -2.40 1.38 4.54
CA LEU A 262 -1.81 2.07 5.68
C LEU A 262 -1.72 1.14 6.88
N ALA A 263 -0.66 1.28 7.68
CA ALA A 263 -0.54 0.56 8.94
C ALA A 263 -1.59 1.02 9.95
N LEU A 264 -2.06 0.11 10.81
CA LEU A 264 -3.02 0.44 11.87
C LEU A 264 -2.49 1.49 12.86
N CYS A 265 -1.18 1.57 13.02
CA CYS A 265 -0.51 2.54 13.87
C CYS A 265 -0.14 3.83 13.13
N ASP A 266 -0.39 3.93 11.82
CA ASP A 266 -0.14 5.15 11.06
C ASP A 266 -1.11 6.26 11.53
N PRO A 267 -0.62 7.43 11.98
CA PRO A 267 -1.49 8.53 12.41
C PRO A 267 -2.49 9.00 11.36
N LEU A 268 -2.19 8.81 10.06
CA LEU A 268 -3.06 9.21 8.95
C LEU A 268 -4.27 8.30 8.78
N ILE A 269 -4.27 7.09 9.36
CA ILE A 269 -5.38 6.15 9.21
C ILE A 269 -6.72 6.74 9.70
N LYS A 270 -6.68 7.59 10.74
CA LYS A 270 -7.85 8.25 11.30
C LYS A 270 -8.41 9.36 10.40
N HIS A 271 -7.61 9.82 9.43
CA HIS A 271 -7.95 10.89 8.49
C HIS A 271 -8.39 10.36 7.12
N VAL A 272 -8.29 9.05 6.88
CA VAL A 272 -8.84 8.43 5.66
C VAL A 272 -10.36 8.66 5.61
N PRO A 273 -10.91 9.22 4.53
CA PRO A 273 -12.34 9.51 4.42
C PRO A 273 -13.19 8.25 4.60
N LYS A 274 -14.17 8.28 5.50
CA LYS A 274 -15.08 7.15 5.74
C LYS A 274 -16.35 7.28 4.91
N ASP A 275 -16.23 7.16 3.59
CA ASP A 275 -17.37 7.19 2.69
C ASP A 275 -18.15 5.87 2.73
N SER A 276 -19.47 5.93 2.51
CA SER A 276 -20.34 4.74 2.49
C SER A 276 -19.99 3.70 1.42
N ASN A 277 -19.26 4.12 0.37
CA ASN A 277 -18.82 3.25 -0.72
C ASN A 277 -17.40 2.70 -0.51
N MET A 278 -16.69 3.11 0.53
CA MET A 278 -15.33 2.65 0.80
C MET A 278 -15.37 1.31 1.53
N SER A 279 -14.59 0.34 1.03
CA SER A 279 -14.35 -0.93 1.70
C SER A 279 -12.96 -0.99 2.30
N CYS A 280 -12.81 -1.83 3.33
CA CYS A 280 -11.55 -2.06 4.01
C CYS A 280 -11.25 -3.55 4.14
N ILE A 281 -9.99 -3.91 3.90
CA ILE A 281 -9.41 -5.24 4.06
C ILE A 281 -8.34 -5.15 5.13
N ASN A 282 -8.48 -5.94 6.20
CA ASN A 282 -7.45 -6.01 7.23
C ASN A 282 -6.37 -6.98 6.75
N ASP A 283 -5.18 -6.46 6.51
CA ASP A 283 -4.02 -7.22 6.10
C ASP A 283 -3.04 -7.39 7.27
N VAL A 284 -2.23 -8.44 7.21
CA VAL A 284 -1.17 -8.71 8.18
C VAL A 284 0.08 -9.08 7.43
N TRP A 285 1.12 -8.30 7.65
CA TRP A 285 2.44 -8.58 7.12
C TRP A 285 3.18 -9.53 8.06
N TYR A 286 3.79 -10.55 7.47
CA TYR A 286 4.58 -11.55 8.14
C TYR A 286 6.01 -11.51 7.63
N ALA A 287 6.95 -11.76 8.53
CA ALA A 287 8.36 -11.76 8.24
C ALA A 287 9.07 -12.99 8.79
N LYS A 288 10.17 -13.36 8.14
CA LYS A 288 11.07 -14.42 8.60
C LYS A 288 12.50 -14.11 8.17
N SER A 289 13.44 -14.28 9.09
CA SER A 289 14.87 -14.29 8.77
C SER A 289 15.23 -15.61 8.08
N LEU A 290 15.98 -15.52 6.98
CA LEU A 290 16.44 -16.66 6.19
C LEU A 290 17.89 -17.06 6.55
N ILE A 291 18.61 -16.24 7.31
CA ILE A 291 20.02 -16.48 7.64
C ILE A 291 20.11 -17.21 8.99
N SER A 292 20.87 -18.31 9.02
CA SER A 292 20.99 -19.23 10.16
C SER A 292 21.99 -18.82 11.24
N HIS A 293 22.74 -17.73 11.05
CA HIS A 293 23.70 -17.22 12.05
C HIS A 293 22.99 -16.26 13.01
N ALA A 294 22.17 -16.83 13.87
CA ALA A 294 21.50 -16.15 14.97
C ALA A 294 22.45 -15.94 16.17
N ASP A 295 23.59 -15.30 15.93
CA ASP A 295 24.38 -14.72 17.02
C ASP A 295 24.33 -13.19 16.89
N GLU A 296 23.70 -12.61 17.90
CA GLU A 296 23.45 -11.18 18.13
C GLU A 296 22.39 -10.50 17.24
N LYS A 297 21.15 -10.64 17.72
CA LYS A 297 20.00 -9.75 17.50
C LYS A 297 19.50 -9.65 16.06
N ASP A 298 18.42 -10.37 15.80
CA ASP A 298 17.54 -10.16 14.65
C ASP A 298 16.81 -8.80 14.79
N GLU A 299 17.54 -7.69 14.66
CA GLU A 299 17.11 -6.33 15.05
C GLU A 299 15.79 -5.91 14.41
N LEU A 300 15.55 -6.35 13.16
CA LEU A 300 14.33 -6.07 12.43
C LEU A 300 13.11 -6.75 13.07
N LEU A 301 13.26 -7.99 13.53
CA LEU A 301 12.18 -8.78 14.13
C LEU A 301 12.05 -8.58 15.64
N LEU A 302 13.14 -8.17 16.32
CA LEU A 302 13.18 -7.85 17.75
C LEU A 302 12.41 -6.58 18.11
N LYS A 303 12.16 -5.69 17.15
CA LYS A 303 11.34 -4.49 17.33
C LYS A 303 9.88 -4.79 17.68
N GLY A 304 9.41 -6.02 17.47
CA GLY A 304 7.99 -6.32 17.53
C GLY A 304 7.23 -5.73 16.34
N GLN A 305 5.97 -5.37 16.56
CA GLN A 305 5.09 -4.94 15.47
C GLN A 305 5.45 -3.51 15.01
N LEU A 306 5.85 -3.38 13.75
CA LEU A 306 6.18 -2.12 13.11
C LEU A 306 4.92 -1.30 12.85
N GLY A 307 4.98 -0.01 13.17
CA GLY A 307 3.81 0.86 13.14
C GLY A 307 3.79 1.84 11.97
N ASN A 308 4.94 2.29 11.49
CA ASN A 308 5.05 3.32 10.46
C ASN A 308 5.86 2.79 9.26
N VAL A 309 5.24 1.92 8.47
CA VAL A 309 5.88 1.26 7.31
C VAL A 309 5.51 1.95 6.00
N PHE A 310 6.42 1.92 5.03
CA PHE A 310 6.13 2.30 3.65
C PHE A 310 5.67 1.09 2.85
N VAL A 311 4.53 1.21 2.18
CA VAL A 311 4.04 0.21 1.23
C VAL A 311 4.60 0.49 -0.16
N ASP A 312 5.34 -0.48 -0.70
CA ASP A 312 5.98 -0.36 -2.01
C ASP A 312 4.93 -0.56 -3.12
N PRO A 313 4.69 0.45 -3.97
CA PRO A 313 3.66 0.34 -5.01
C PRO A 313 3.98 -0.73 -6.07
N ARG A 314 5.24 -1.19 -6.18
CA ARG A 314 5.65 -2.25 -7.10
C ARG A 314 5.13 -3.63 -6.70
N GLU A 315 4.63 -3.76 -5.47
CA GLU A 315 4.00 -4.99 -4.97
C GLU A 315 2.55 -5.14 -5.47
N PHE A 316 2.01 -4.08 -6.10
CA PHE A 316 0.65 -4.03 -6.63
C PHE A 316 0.61 -4.25 -8.14
#